data_AF-A0A8I2G383-F1
#
_entry.id   AF-A0A8I2G383-F1
#
_cell.length_a   1.000
_cell.length_b   1.000
_cell.length_c   1.000
_cell.angle_alpha   90.00
_cell.angle_beta   90.00
_cell.angle_gamma   90.00
#
_symmetry.space_group_name_H-M   'P 1'
#
loop_
_entity.id
_entity.type
_entity.pdbx_description
1 polymer ?
#
loop_
_entity_poly.entity_id
_entity_poly.type
_entity_poly.pdbx_seq_one_letter_code
_entity_poly.pdbx_strand_id
1 'polypeptide(L)'
;MMKMTFIFEKEISKYFQDENNPIEFDFEAHNFGPFSKKVYEAVDFLETREIIKLIPVPPHRMSSDEMDIDRKLMASEIEVLTFQNEDTYSSEGFQLTGYGIKMMKNKDIWFSWAKLSEEKKQVLIDFKTTMVNTSLKDILKYVYSKYPEYAEKSVIYEKIRNDGVRRK
;
A
#
# COMPACT_ATOMS: atom_id res chain seq x y z
N MET A 1 -1.99 -1.69 -0.34
CA MET A 1 -0.57 -1.34 -0.57
C MET A 1 -0.38 0.12 -0.97
N MET A 2 -1.00 0.60 -2.05
CA MET A 2 -0.82 1.97 -2.59
C MET A 2 -0.82 3.10 -1.55
N LYS A 3 -1.82 3.12 -0.67
CA LYS A 3 -2.00 4.18 0.34
C LYS A 3 -0.90 4.14 1.42
N MET A 4 -0.39 2.94 1.73
CA MET A 4 0.76 2.78 2.64
C MET A 4 2.03 3.33 2.01
N THR A 5 2.30 3.04 0.73
CA THR A 5 3.46 3.57 0.03
C THR A 5 3.40 5.10 -0.09
N PHE A 6 2.21 5.66 -0.33
CA PHE A 6 1.99 7.11 -0.33
C PHE A 6 2.37 7.76 1.00
N ILE A 7 1.84 7.25 2.11
CA ILE A 7 2.15 7.80 3.45
C ILE A 7 3.64 7.62 3.76
N PHE A 8 4.23 6.48 3.39
CA PHE A 8 5.66 6.27 3.53
C PHE A 8 6.47 7.34 2.80
N GLU A 9 6.16 7.61 1.53
CA GLU A 9 6.83 8.66 0.75
C GLU A 9 6.69 10.03 1.43
N LYS A 10 5.47 10.44 1.79
CA LYS A 10 5.21 11.79 2.30
C LYS A 10 5.76 12.04 3.71
N GLU A 11 5.80 11.02 4.56
CA GLU A 11 6.03 11.23 6.00
C GLU A 11 7.31 10.57 6.52
N ILE A 12 7.80 9.50 5.86
CA ILE A 12 8.82 8.62 6.43
C ILE A 12 10.06 8.51 5.55
N SER A 13 9.91 8.63 4.22
CA SER A 13 10.99 8.39 3.26
C SER A 13 12.24 9.23 3.54
N LYS A 14 12.09 10.46 4.03
CA LYS A 14 13.20 11.37 4.39
C LYS A 14 14.15 10.79 5.43
N TYR A 15 13.71 9.86 6.28
CA TYR A 15 14.57 9.17 7.25
C TYR A 15 15.48 8.10 6.59
N PHE A 16 15.16 7.70 5.36
CA PHE A 16 15.80 6.62 4.62
C PHE A 16 16.49 7.07 3.33
N GLN A 17 16.19 8.27 2.85
CA GLN A 17 16.81 8.85 1.67
C GLN A 17 18.26 9.25 1.95
N ASP A 18 19.10 9.01 0.95
CA ASP A 18 20.38 9.70 0.77
C ASP A 18 20.09 10.95 -0.09
N GLU A 19 20.77 12.06 0.15
CA GLU A 19 20.60 13.31 -0.62
C GLU A 19 20.76 13.06 -2.15
N ASN A 20 21.48 12.00 -2.53
CA ASN A 20 21.75 11.66 -3.93
C ASN A 20 20.72 10.70 -4.57
N ASN A 21 19.77 10.14 -3.81
CA ASN A 21 18.79 9.20 -4.34
C ASN A 21 17.44 9.31 -3.61
N PRO A 22 16.63 10.34 -3.94
CA PRO A 22 15.31 10.50 -3.35
C PRO A 22 14.39 9.35 -3.79
N ILE A 23 13.62 8.83 -2.84
CA ILE A 23 12.57 7.85 -3.10
C ILE A 23 11.34 8.62 -3.56
N GLU A 24 11.03 8.56 -4.85
CA GLU A 24 9.90 9.27 -5.46
C GLU A 24 9.10 8.34 -6.39
N PHE A 25 7.81 8.18 -6.08
CA PHE A 25 6.88 7.33 -6.80
C PHE A 25 5.92 8.11 -7.70
N ASP A 26 6.02 9.43 -7.82
CA ASP A 26 5.17 10.27 -8.69
C ASP A 26 3.67 10.03 -8.47
N PHE A 27 3.20 10.27 -7.24
CA PHE A 27 1.79 10.11 -6.95
C PHE A 27 0.93 11.19 -7.63
N GLU A 28 -0.26 10.79 -8.06
CA GLU A 28 -1.31 11.66 -8.57
C GLU A 28 -2.68 11.29 -8.01
N ALA A 29 -3.63 12.23 -8.07
CA ALA A 29 -5.02 11.97 -7.72
C ALA A 29 -5.70 11.10 -8.79
N HIS A 30 -6.29 9.98 -8.38
CA HIS A 30 -7.00 9.07 -9.28
C HIS A 30 -8.03 8.25 -8.51
N ASN A 31 -9.28 8.18 -9.01
CA ASN A 31 -10.46 7.38 -8.59
C ASN A 31 -10.70 7.09 -7.10
N PHE A 32 -9.72 6.62 -6.35
CA PHE A 32 -9.81 6.27 -4.93
C PHE A 32 -8.69 6.90 -4.09
N GLY A 33 -8.05 7.96 -4.60
CA GLY A 33 -7.07 8.75 -3.87
C GLY A 33 -5.70 8.80 -4.56
N PRO A 34 -4.60 8.80 -3.80
CA PRO A 34 -3.26 8.79 -4.39
C PRO A 34 -3.02 7.47 -5.13
N PHE A 35 -2.51 7.60 -6.34
CA PHE A 35 -2.15 6.52 -7.24
C PHE A 35 -0.75 6.77 -7.80
N SER A 36 0.00 5.70 -8.02
CA SER A 36 1.31 5.74 -8.66
C SER A 36 1.52 4.49 -9.49
N LYS A 37 1.86 4.68 -10.77
CA LYS A 37 2.28 3.59 -11.64
C LYS A 37 3.61 2.97 -11.19
N LYS A 38 4.55 3.80 -10.72
CA LYS A 38 5.87 3.37 -10.23
C LYS A 38 5.79 2.37 -9.08
N VAL A 39 4.74 2.44 -8.25
CA VAL A 39 4.52 1.46 -7.18
C VAL A 39 4.25 0.06 -7.77
N TYR A 40 3.42 -0.05 -8.81
CA TYR A 40 3.19 -1.34 -9.48
C TYR A 40 4.44 -1.83 -10.21
N GLU A 41 5.15 -0.95 -10.92
CA GLU A 41 6.42 -1.29 -11.59
C GLU A 41 7.46 -1.82 -10.58
N ALA A 42 7.51 -1.26 -9.37
CA ALA A 42 8.38 -1.75 -8.31
C ALA A 42 7.97 -3.14 -7.80
N VAL A 43 6.67 -3.40 -7.64
CA VAL A 43 6.17 -4.73 -7.23
C VAL A 43 6.47 -5.78 -8.31
N ASP A 44 6.17 -5.47 -9.56
CA ASP A 44 6.44 -6.34 -10.73
C ASP A 44 7.93 -6.64 -10.85
N PHE A 45 8.80 -5.64 -10.65
CA PHE A 45 10.23 -5.85 -10.60
C PHE A 45 10.65 -6.83 -9.49
N LEU A 46 10.11 -6.68 -8.28
CA LEU A 46 10.44 -7.56 -7.15
C LEU A 46 9.94 -8.99 -7.38
N GLU A 47 8.77 -9.15 -7.99
CA GLU A 47 8.19 -10.45 -8.32
C GLU A 47 8.96 -11.14 -9.44
N THR A 48 9.26 -10.43 -10.53
CA THR A 48 10.08 -10.92 -11.66
C THR A 48 11.47 -11.38 -11.21
N ARG A 49 12.01 -10.77 -10.15
CA ARG A 49 13.30 -11.14 -9.55
C ARG A 49 13.20 -12.23 -8.49
N GLU A 50 12.02 -12.83 -8.31
CA GLU A 50 11.73 -13.84 -7.29
C GLU A 50 12.06 -13.38 -5.86
N ILE A 51 12.03 -12.06 -5.60
CA ILE A 51 12.26 -11.51 -4.27
C ILE A 51 10.98 -11.63 -3.44
N ILE A 52 9.84 -11.38 -4.07
CA ILE A 52 8.50 -11.57 -3.50
C ILE A 52 7.70 -12.60 -4.32
N LYS A 53 6.62 -13.08 -3.73
CA LYS A 53 5.60 -13.91 -4.38
C LYS A 53 4.21 -13.56 -3.87
N LEU A 54 3.21 -13.78 -4.70
CA LEU A 54 1.80 -13.71 -4.31
C LEU A 54 1.43 -14.89 -3.38
N ILE A 55 0.61 -14.61 -2.38
CA ILE A 55 -0.01 -15.58 -1.50
C ILE A 55 -1.51 -15.28 -1.37
N PRO A 56 -2.38 -16.30 -1.36
CA PRO A 56 -3.80 -16.10 -1.07
C PRO A 56 -3.95 -15.67 0.39
N VAL A 57 -4.75 -14.62 0.62
CA VAL A 57 -5.10 -14.14 1.95
C VAL A 57 -6.52 -14.62 2.25
N PRO A 58 -6.73 -15.38 3.35
CA PRO A 58 -8.05 -15.87 3.70
C PRO A 58 -9.03 -14.72 3.97
N PRO A 59 -10.30 -14.85 3.56
CA PRO A 59 -11.32 -13.78 3.63
C PRO A 59 -11.67 -13.31 5.05
N HIS A 60 -11.20 -13.99 6.10
CA HIS A 60 -11.55 -13.73 7.51
C HIS A 60 -10.84 -12.53 8.15
N ARG A 61 -10.30 -11.58 7.37
CA ARG A 61 -9.59 -10.40 7.90
C ARG A 61 -10.15 -9.04 7.50
N MET A 62 -11.24 -8.98 6.74
CA MET A 62 -11.77 -7.71 6.23
C MET A 62 -13.21 -7.49 6.72
N SER A 63 -13.51 -6.27 7.13
CA SER A 63 -14.90 -5.85 7.41
C SER A 63 -15.72 -5.76 6.12
N SER A 64 -17.06 -5.83 6.20
CA SER A 64 -17.93 -5.69 5.02
C SER A 64 -17.70 -4.38 4.26
N ASP A 65 -17.43 -3.29 4.99
CA ASP A 65 -17.14 -1.98 4.41
C ASP A 65 -15.82 -1.99 3.63
N GLU A 66 -14.81 -2.70 4.13
CA GLU A 66 -13.53 -2.87 3.46
C GLU A 66 -13.67 -3.75 2.21
N MET A 67 -14.46 -4.82 2.28
CA MET A 67 -14.76 -5.65 1.11
C MET A 67 -15.46 -4.86 0.00
N ASP A 68 -16.39 -3.96 0.35
CA ASP A 68 -17.08 -3.12 -0.62
C ASP A 68 -16.17 -2.06 -1.26
N ILE A 69 -15.29 -1.45 -0.47
CA ILE A 69 -14.31 -0.49 -0.99
C ILE A 69 -13.30 -1.20 -1.88
N ASP A 70 -12.80 -2.35 -1.46
CA ASP A 70 -11.81 -3.16 -2.17
C ASP A 70 -12.37 -3.77 -3.45
N ARG A 71 -13.62 -4.24 -3.44
CA ARG A 71 -14.33 -4.68 -4.65
C ARG A 71 -14.46 -3.55 -5.67
N LYS A 72 -14.78 -2.33 -5.23
CA LYS A 72 -14.88 -1.15 -6.12
C LYS A 72 -13.52 -0.71 -6.65
N LEU A 73 -12.48 -0.78 -5.82
CA LEU A 73 -11.09 -0.57 -6.23
C LEU A 73 -10.71 -1.56 -7.33
N MET A 74 -10.89 -2.86 -7.10
CA MET A 74 -10.61 -3.90 -8.08
C MET A 74 -11.42 -3.72 -9.37
N ALA A 75 -12.73 -3.48 -9.29
CA ALA A 75 -13.55 -3.27 -10.48
C ALA A 75 -13.12 -2.06 -11.33
N SER A 76 -12.45 -1.08 -10.74
CA SER A 76 -11.91 0.09 -11.43
C SER A 76 -10.45 -0.05 -11.89
N GLU A 77 -9.67 -0.89 -11.21
CA GLU A 77 -8.27 -1.18 -11.54
C GLU A 77 -8.18 -2.29 -12.62
N ILE A 78 -9.22 -3.12 -12.74
CA ILE A 78 -9.36 -4.25 -13.67
C ILE A 78 -10.22 -3.85 -14.89
N GLU A 79 -9.81 -2.84 -15.66
CA GLU A 79 -10.21 -2.76 -17.08
C GLU A 79 -9.20 -3.51 -17.98
N VAL A 80 -8.15 -4.14 -17.39
CA VAL A 80 -7.03 -4.74 -18.15
C VAL A 80 -6.87 -6.26 -18.02
N LEU A 81 -7.50 -6.97 -17.07
CA LEU A 81 -7.35 -8.44 -17.00
C LEU A 81 -8.68 -9.15 -16.68
N THR A 82 -9.33 -9.64 -17.72
CA THR A 82 -10.46 -10.55 -17.64
C THR A 82 -10.06 -11.88 -17.01
N PHE A 83 -10.55 -12.17 -15.81
CA PHE A 83 -10.81 -13.55 -15.40
C PHE A 83 -12.18 -13.64 -14.75
N GLN A 84 -13.10 -14.28 -15.49
CA GLN A 84 -14.38 -14.76 -15.00
C GLN A 84 -14.12 -15.85 -13.96
N ASN A 85 -14.56 -15.63 -12.72
CA ASN A 85 -15.02 -16.69 -11.81
C ASN A 85 -15.81 -16.04 -10.68
N GLU A 86 -17.10 -16.37 -10.62
CA GLU A 86 -17.98 -16.09 -9.48
C GLU A 86 -17.53 -16.93 -8.27
N ASP A 87 -17.66 -16.34 -7.08
CA ASP A 87 -17.66 -17.01 -5.77
C ASP A 87 -16.35 -17.60 -5.20
N THR A 88 -15.28 -16.80 -5.08
CA THR A 88 -14.42 -16.82 -3.88
C THR A 88 -13.68 -15.47 -3.78
N TYR A 89 -14.07 -14.61 -2.83
CA TYR A 89 -13.31 -13.40 -2.52
C TYR A 89 -11.98 -13.80 -1.85
N SER A 90 -10.93 -13.96 -2.66
CA SER A 90 -9.55 -14.17 -2.23
C SER A 90 -8.81 -12.87 -2.42
N SER A 91 -8.44 -12.19 -1.33
CA SER A 91 -7.48 -11.09 -1.44
C SER A 91 -6.09 -11.67 -1.63
N GLU A 92 -5.26 -10.99 -2.42
CA GLU A 92 -3.88 -11.40 -2.65
C GLU A 92 -2.93 -10.59 -1.76
N GLY A 93 -1.93 -11.26 -1.21
CA GLY A 93 -0.88 -10.65 -0.40
C GLY A 93 0.49 -10.94 -1.00
N PHE A 94 1.48 -10.13 -0.63
CA PHE A 94 2.87 -10.36 -1.03
C PHE A 94 3.68 -10.89 0.16
N GLN A 95 4.54 -11.87 -0.12
CA GLN A 95 5.48 -12.42 0.85
C GLN A 95 6.88 -12.49 0.26
N LEU A 96 7.91 -12.22 1.06
CA LEU A 96 9.30 -12.50 0.66
C LEU A 96 9.49 -14.00 0.39
N THR A 97 10.23 -14.31 -0.66
CA THR A 97 10.71 -15.67 -0.92
C THR A 97 11.90 -16.00 -0.01
N GLY A 98 12.33 -17.27 -0.01
CA GLY A 98 13.58 -17.65 0.66
C GLY A 98 14.80 -16.90 0.11
N TYR A 99 14.80 -16.57 -1.19
CA TYR A 99 15.82 -15.74 -1.82
C TYR A 99 15.74 -14.29 -1.34
N GLY A 100 14.55 -13.69 -1.34
CA GLY A 100 14.32 -12.34 -0.83
C GLY A 100 14.75 -12.18 0.64
N ILE A 101 14.48 -13.17 1.49
CA ILE A 101 14.94 -13.17 2.89
C ILE A 101 16.48 -13.20 2.97
N LYS A 102 17.14 -14.03 2.15
CA LYS A 102 18.61 -14.06 2.10
C LYS A 102 19.19 -12.72 1.66
N MET A 103 18.60 -12.08 0.65
CA MET A 103 19.00 -10.74 0.22
C MET A 103 18.86 -9.71 1.35
N MET A 104 17.75 -9.71 2.08
CA MET A 104 17.52 -8.79 3.20
C MET A 104 18.47 -8.97 4.38
N LYS A 105 19.11 -10.14 4.51
CA LYS A 105 20.13 -10.39 5.51
C LYS A 105 21.55 -10.08 5.04
N ASN A 106 21.76 -9.91 3.73
CA ASN A 106 23.08 -9.69 3.15
C ASN A 106 23.53 -8.23 3.33
N LYS A 107 24.61 -7.99 4.09
CA LYS A 107 25.16 -6.66 4.36
C LYS A 107 25.85 -6.00 3.18
N ASP A 108 26.01 -6.66 2.05
CA ASP A 108 26.61 -6.04 0.86
C ASP A 108 25.54 -5.33 0.00
N ILE A 109 24.28 -5.75 0.11
CA ILE A 109 23.16 -5.17 -0.64
C ILE A 109 22.80 -3.81 -0.07
N TRP A 110 22.70 -2.79 -0.94
CA TRP A 110 22.51 -1.40 -0.53
C TRP A 110 21.18 -1.13 0.20
N PHE A 111 20.12 -1.89 -0.11
CA PHE A 111 18.80 -1.78 0.52
C PHE A 111 18.54 -2.87 1.58
N SER A 112 19.59 -3.50 2.10
CA SER A 112 19.48 -4.61 3.07
C SER A 112 18.98 -4.16 4.43
N TRP A 113 18.07 -4.95 5.03
CA TRP A 113 17.64 -4.78 6.42
C TRP A 113 18.83 -4.79 7.39
N ALA A 114 19.88 -5.56 7.07
CA ALA A 114 21.07 -5.66 7.91
C ALA A 114 21.93 -4.38 7.94
N LYS A 115 21.73 -3.43 7.00
CA LYS A 115 22.41 -2.12 6.98
C LYS A 115 21.69 -1.03 7.75
N LEU A 116 20.41 -1.21 8.06
CA LEU A 116 19.64 -0.21 8.79
C LEU A 116 20.08 -0.16 10.27
N SER A 117 20.16 1.05 10.82
CA SER A 117 20.30 1.22 12.28
C SER A 117 19.07 0.68 13.00
N GLU A 118 19.20 0.31 14.28
CA GLU A 118 18.07 -0.16 15.07
C GLU A 118 16.94 0.88 15.14
N GLU A 119 17.29 2.17 15.21
CA GLU A 119 16.32 3.26 15.14
C GLU A 119 15.52 3.25 13.83
N LYS A 120 16.20 3.13 12.68
CA LYS A 120 15.54 3.06 11.36
C LYS A 120 14.67 1.82 11.23
N LYS A 121 15.11 0.68 11.77
CA LYS A 121 14.31 -0.55 11.81
C LYS A 121 13.05 -0.35 12.64
N GLN A 122 13.17 0.26 13.81
CA GLN A 122 12.04 0.50 14.70
C GLN A 122 11.01 1.41 14.03
N VAL A 123 11.44 2.50 13.37
CA VAL A 123 10.54 3.37 12.59
C VAL A 123 9.75 2.58 11.54
N LEU A 124 10.39 1.67 10.79
CA LEU A 124 9.69 0.83 9.81
C LEU A 124 8.71 -0.16 10.46
N ILE A 125 9.09 -0.75 11.60
CA ILE A 125 8.24 -1.67 12.35
C ILE A 125 7.00 -0.95 12.86
N ASP A 126 7.17 0.21 13.49
CA ASP A 126 6.08 1.01 14.06
C ASP A 126 5.13 1.50 12.97
N PHE A 127 5.70 2.00 11.87
CA PHE A 127 4.92 2.40 10.71
C PHE A 127 4.11 1.24 10.14
N LYS A 128 4.76 0.12 9.83
CA LYS A 128 4.08 -1.06 9.29
C LYS A 128 2.98 -1.54 10.22
N THR A 129 3.25 -1.59 11.52
CA THR A 129 2.29 -2.03 12.54
C THR A 129 1.08 -1.11 12.59
N THR A 130 1.30 0.21 12.58
CA THR A 130 0.23 1.21 12.55
C THR A 130 -0.64 1.01 11.32
N MET A 131 -0.02 0.92 10.15
CA MET A 131 -0.74 0.79 8.88
C MET A 131 -1.49 -0.53 8.72
N VAL A 132 -0.98 -1.64 9.27
CA VAL A 132 -1.66 -2.95 9.24
C VAL A 132 -2.84 -3.01 10.22
N ASN A 133 -2.75 -2.30 11.33
CA ASN A 133 -3.80 -2.28 12.36
C ASN A 133 -4.85 -1.17 12.14
N THR A 134 -4.61 -0.27 11.18
CA THR A 134 -5.56 0.80 10.84
C THR A 134 -6.45 0.33 9.69
N SER A 135 -7.76 0.54 9.81
CA SER A 135 -8.70 0.19 8.74
C SER A 135 -8.38 0.97 7.46
N LEU A 136 -8.65 0.36 6.30
CA LEU A 136 -8.45 1.05 5.01
C LEU A 136 -9.24 2.36 4.95
N LYS A 137 -10.43 2.37 5.55
CA LYS A 137 -11.31 3.52 5.65
C LYS A 137 -10.69 4.67 6.44
N ASP A 138 -10.07 4.38 7.58
CA ASP A 138 -9.42 5.41 8.41
C ASP A 138 -8.15 5.94 7.74
N ILE A 139 -7.40 5.07 7.06
CA ILE A 139 -6.27 5.49 6.22
C ILE A 139 -6.75 6.47 5.13
N LEU A 140 -7.84 6.15 4.44
CA LEU A 140 -8.40 7.04 3.41
C LEU A 140 -8.90 8.36 4.00
N LYS A 141 -9.59 8.34 5.15
CA LYS A 141 -9.99 9.58 5.86
C LYS A 141 -8.78 10.45 6.20
N TYR A 142 -7.71 9.84 6.69
CA TYR A 142 -6.47 10.54 7.01
C TYR A 142 -5.85 11.16 5.76
N VAL A 143 -5.70 10.38 4.69
CA VAL A 143 -5.13 10.87 3.42
C VAL A 143 -5.96 12.01 2.84
N TYR A 144 -7.30 11.88 2.80
CA TYR A 144 -8.17 12.88 2.18
C TYR A 144 -8.27 14.17 2.99
N SER A 145 -8.07 14.10 4.31
CA SER A 145 -8.07 15.28 5.17
C SER A 145 -6.73 16.01 5.16
N LYS A 146 -5.62 15.27 5.16
CA LYS A 146 -4.26 15.84 5.22
C LYS A 146 -3.70 16.23 3.86
N TYR A 147 -4.09 15.51 2.80
CA TYR A 147 -3.61 15.67 1.43
C TYR A 147 -4.80 15.74 0.44
N PRO A 148 -5.66 16.76 0.57
CA PRO A 148 -6.92 16.86 -0.16
C PRO A 148 -6.74 16.87 -1.69
N GLU A 149 -5.62 17.38 -2.19
CA GLU A 149 -5.27 17.42 -3.62
C GLU A 149 -5.23 16.00 -4.22
N TYR A 150 -4.85 14.99 -3.44
CA TYR A 150 -4.84 13.59 -3.88
C TYR A 150 -6.20 12.92 -3.84
N ALA A 151 -7.22 13.62 -3.34
CA ALA A 151 -8.60 13.13 -3.27
C ALA A 151 -9.53 13.78 -4.31
N GLU A 152 -9.06 14.77 -5.07
CA GLU A 152 -9.88 15.56 -6.02
C GLU A 152 -10.60 14.71 -7.07
N LYS A 153 -9.94 13.66 -7.56
CA LYS A 153 -10.51 12.73 -8.55
C LYS A 153 -11.15 11.51 -7.91
N SER A 154 -11.34 11.50 -6.58
CA SER A 154 -11.84 10.33 -5.88
C SER A 154 -13.36 10.19 -5.99
N VAL A 155 -13.82 9.11 -6.62
CA VAL A 155 -15.24 8.74 -6.74
C VAL A 155 -15.85 8.28 -5.42
N ILE A 156 -15.02 8.00 -4.40
CA ILE A 156 -15.46 7.63 -3.05
C ILE A 156 -15.29 8.76 -2.02
N TYR A 157 -14.87 9.96 -2.44
CA TYR A 157 -14.59 11.09 -1.54
C TYR A 157 -15.74 11.37 -0.56
N GLU A 158 -16.94 11.58 -1.09
CA GLU A 158 -18.11 11.89 -0.25
C GLU A 158 -18.50 10.74 0.69
N LYS A 159 -18.32 9.48 0.27
CA LYS A 159 -18.58 8.33 1.15
C LYS A 159 -17.61 8.35 2.33
N ILE A 160 -16.32 8.54 2.08
CA ILE A 160 -15.29 8.59 3.11
C ILE A 160 -15.50 9.77 4.07
N ARG A 161 -15.90 10.93 3.55
CA ARG A 161 -16.16 12.15 4.33
C ARG A 161 -17.39 12.04 5.23
N ASN A 162 -18.50 11.51 4.71
CA ASN A 162 -19.78 11.50 5.42
C ASN A 162 -19.91 10.38 6.48
N ASP A 163 -18.99 9.41 6.47
CA ASP A 163 -18.96 8.26 7.39
C ASP A 163 -18.52 8.58 8.84
N GLY A 164 -18.60 9.85 9.24
CA GLY A 164 -18.45 10.34 10.61
C GLY A 164 -19.72 11.00 11.16
N VAL A 165 -20.73 11.24 10.32
CA VAL A 165 -22.00 11.85 10.72
C VAL A 165 -23.03 10.75 10.91
N ARG A 166 -22.95 10.03 12.03
CA ARG A 166 -24.16 9.43 12.58
C ARG A 166 -25.06 10.60 12.97
N ARG A 167 -26.06 10.89 12.14
CA ARG A 167 -27.18 11.77 12.48
C ARG A 167 -27.72 11.29 13.84
N LYS A 168 -27.51 12.08 14.88
CA LYS A 168 -28.24 11.97 16.13
C LYS A 168 -29.70 12.36 15.90
#